data_AF-A0A318EL34-F1
#
_entry.id   AF-A0A318EL34-F1
#
_cell.length_a   1.000
_cell.length_b   1.000
_cell.length_c   1.000
_cell.angle_alpha   90.00
_cell.angle_beta   90.00
_cell.angle_gamma   90.00
#
_symmetry.space_group_name_H-M   'P 1'
#
loop_
_entity.id
_entity.type
_entity.pdbx_description
1 polymer ?
#
loop_
_entity_poly.entity_id
_entity_poly.type
_entity_poly.pdbx_seq_one_letter_code
_entity_poly.pdbx_strand_id
1 'polypeptide(L)'
;LATMTGAAVGMLTYGGMTKYDSVKNVSGYYKTSEYQTVLSKVVDKDLAETGIKGGLSSVDDVGLKHSTKGDFTYNPKTGEVSRMKGGGHGQSNIDVLKENGIEYNVVKEYDNGVRVGNVPKHKTPSKRAGTGQAWFPENWSDNKIKEAGEFVANLSENKSLADGVIGFGEYDGVRVGIIKTNGKVGTIFPDADLQP
;
A
#
# COMPACT_ATOMS: atom_id res chain seq x y z
N LEU A 1 -8.85 -42.70 27.54
CA LEU A 1 -8.73 -42.52 26.08
C LEU A 1 -9.72 -41.41 25.67
N ALA A 2 -9.20 -40.26 25.22
CA ALA A 2 -9.80 -39.08 24.54
C ALA A 2 -11.21 -38.59 25.00
N THR A 3 -11.38 -37.55 25.83
CA THR A 3 -11.35 -36.08 25.55
C THR A 3 -11.99 -35.60 24.24
N MET A 4 -13.17 -34.98 24.33
CA MET A 4 -13.66 -33.98 23.37
C MET A 4 -14.06 -32.72 24.13
N THR A 5 -13.11 -31.80 24.21
CA THR A 5 -13.32 -30.40 24.58
C THR A 5 -13.77 -29.64 23.33
N GLY A 6 -15.02 -29.20 23.30
CA GLY A 6 -15.51 -28.22 22.34
C GLY A 6 -15.77 -26.91 23.06
N ALA A 7 -14.79 -26.00 23.04
CA ALA A 7 -14.97 -24.66 23.55
C ALA A 7 -16.03 -23.94 22.72
N ALA A 8 -17.14 -23.58 23.36
CA ALA A 8 -18.11 -22.65 22.81
C ALA A 8 -17.41 -21.29 22.63
N VAL A 9 -17.09 -20.95 21.39
CA VAL A 9 -16.73 -19.58 21.02
C VAL A 9 -18.05 -18.81 20.94
N GLY A 10 -18.33 -18.04 22.00
CA GLY A 10 -19.54 -17.23 22.09
C GLY A 10 -19.70 -16.32 20.89
N MET A 11 -20.76 -16.54 20.13
CA MET A 11 -21.30 -15.57 19.18
C MET A 11 -21.75 -14.33 19.98
N LEU A 12 -20.99 -13.24 19.89
CA LEU A 12 -21.51 -11.91 20.18
C LEU A 12 -22.38 -11.50 18.98
N THR A 13 -23.67 -11.82 19.06
CA THR A 13 -24.70 -11.29 18.17
C THR A 13 -24.96 -9.83 18.54
N TYR A 14 -24.30 -8.90 17.84
CA TYR A 14 -24.79 -7.53 17.79
C TYR A 14 -25.57 -7.31 16.49
N GLY A 15 -26.89 -7.19 16.64
CA GLY A 15 -27.79 -6.64 15.63
C GLY A 15 -27.92 -7.44 14.35
N GLY A 16 -28.62 -8.58 14.40
CA GLY A 16 -29.49 -9.06 13.31
C GLY A 16 -28.91 -9.18 11.88
N MET A 17 -27.59 -9.24 11.71
CA MET A 17 -26.95 -9.37 10.40
C MET A 17 -26.75 -10.83 10.05
N THR A 18 -27.22 -11.23 8.88
CA THR A 18 -27.00 -12.57 8.35
C THR A 18 -25.53 -12.73 7.97
N LYS A 19 -25.04 -13.98 7.86
CA LYS A 19 -23.63 -14.34 7.52
C LYS A 19 -23.11 -13.64 6.24
N TYR A 20 -23.99 -13.10 5.39
CA TYR A 20 -23.68 -12.33 4.19
C TYR A 20 -23.44 -10.82 4.43
N ASP A 21 -24.10 -10.24 5.44
CA ASP A 21 -23.97 -8.82 5.77
C ASP A 21 -22.65 -8.52 6.51
N SER A 22 -22.11 -9.53 7.20
CA SER A 22 -20.85 -9.43 7.94
C SER A 22 -19.60 -9.35 7.06
N VAL A 23 -19.68 -9.53 5.73
CA VAL A 23 -18.50 -9.46 4.84
C VAL A 23 -18.44 -8.12 4.09
N LYS A 24 -19.60 -7.54 3.74
CA LYS A 24 -19.67 -6.24 3.04
C LYS A 24 -19.37 -5.05 3.94
N ASN A 25 -19.61 -5.15 5.26
CA ASN A 25 -19.43 -4.06 6.21
C ASN A 25 -18.08 -4.07 6.96
N VAL A 26 -17.15 -4.97 6.65
CA VAL A 26 -15.86 -5.08 7.38
C VAL A 26 -14.88 -3.98 6.99
N SER A 27 -14.97 -3.38 5.80
CA SER A 27 -13.99 -2.38 5.37
C SER A 27 -14.14 -1.03 6.07
N GLY A 28 -15.27 -0.75 6.73
CA GLY A 28 -15.59 0.57 7.29
C GLY A 28 -15.54 0.70 8.81
N TYR A 29 -15.42 -0.41 9.57
CA TYR A 29 -15.68 -0.41 11.01
C TYR A 29 -14.57 -0.96 11.91
N TYR A 30 -13.50 -1.56 11.37
CA TYR A 30 -12.43 -2.15 12.19
C TYR A 30 -11.18 -1.26 12.23
N LYS A 31 -10.66 -1.04 13.45
CA LYS A 31 -9.31 -0.47 13.63
C LYS A 31 -8.28 -1.43 13.02
N THR A 32 -7.22 -0.88 12.44
CA THR A 32 -6.19 -1.56 11.62
C THR A 32 -5.69 -2.91 12.15
N SER A 33 -5.53 -3.09 13.46
CA SER A 33 -5.11 -4.36 14.08
C SER A 33 -6.18 -5.47 14.06
N GLU A 34 -7.46 -5.10 14.11
CA GLU A 34 -8.58 -6.05 14.10
C GLU A 34 -8.86 -6.56 12.69
N TYR A 35 -8.68 -5.71 11.66
CA TYR A 35 -8.81 -6.11 10.26
C TYR A 35 -7.83 -7.25 9.88
N GLN A 36 -6.56 -7.10 10.26
CA GLN A 36 -5.52 -8.12 10.00
C GLN A 36 -5.76 -9.41 10.81
N THR A 37 -6.29 -9.28 12.03
CA THR A 37 -6.64 -10.44 12.87
C THR A 37 -7.85 -11.20 12.33
N VAL A 38 -8.81 -10.50 11.71
CA VAL A 38 -9.97 -11.13 11.06
C VAL A 38 -9.55 -11.82 9.77
N LEU A 39 -8.76 -11.17 8.90
CA LEU A 39 -8.29 -11.77 7.63
C LEU A 39 -7.41 -13.02 7.82
N SER A 40 -6.50 -13.01 8.80
CA SER A 40 -5.65 -14.17 9.10
C SER A 40 -6.41 -15.37 9.70
N LYS A 41 -7.65 -15.16 10.15
CA LYS A 41 -8.55 -16.20 10.67
C LYS A 41 -9.55 -16.72 9.64
N VAL A 42 -9.69 -16.08 8.49
CA VAL A 42 -10.50 -16.61 7.38
C VAL A 42 -9.66 -17.69 6.69
N VAL A 43 -9.96 -18.94 7.01
CA VAL A 43 -9.32 -20.11 6.39
C VAL A 43 -9.81 -20.21 4.94
N ASP A 44 -8.95 -20.61 3.99
CA ASP A 44 -9.24 -20.71 2.54
C ASP A 44 -10.58 -21.40 2.19
N LYS A 45 -11.07 -22.26 3.09
CA LYS A 45 -12.34 -22.97 2.98
C LYS A 45 -13.57 -22.05 3.04
N ASP A 46 -13.51 -20.95 3.80
CA ASP A 46 -14.62 -19.99 3.92
C ASP A 46 -14.73 -19.05 2.69
N LEU A 47 -13.61 -18.79 2.00
CA LEU A 47 -13.59 -18.02 0.74
C LEU A 47 -14.27 -18.80 -0.41
N ALA A 48 -14.13 -20.12 -0.42
CA ALA A 48 -14.71 -20.98 -1.46
C ALA A 48 -16.26 -21.02 -1.44
N GLU A 49 -16.90 -20.85 -0.27
CA GLU A 49 -18.36 -20.85 -0.14
C GLU A 49 -19.02 -19.51 -0.53
N THR A 50 -18.26 -18.43 -0.64
CA THR A 50 -18.79 -17.08 -0.97
C THR A 50 -18.91 -16.80 -2.47
N GLY A 51 -18.41 -17.70 -3.34
CA GLY A 51 -18.38 -17.47 -4.78
C GLY A 51 -17.42 -16.36 -5.23
N ILE A 52 -16.55 -15.84 -4.34
CA ILE A 52 -15.47 -14.92 -4.70
C ILE A 52 -14.40 -15.69 -5.49
N LYS A 53 -14.58 -15.77 -6.81
CA LYS A 53 -13.53 -16.17 -7.74
C LYS A 53 -12.56 -15.01 -7.93
N GLY A 54 -11.66 -14.82 -6.97
CA GLY A 54 -10.58 -13.85 -7.05
C GLY A 54 -9.78 -13.86 -5.77
N GLY A 55 -8.56 -14.40 -5.79
CA GLY A 55 -7.66 -14.33 -4.65
C GLY A 55 -7.46 -12.87 -4.21
N LEU A 56 -7.21 -12.66 -2.92
CA LEU A 56 -6.86 -11.33 -2.41
C LEU A 56 -5.68 -10.76 -3.22
N SER A 57 -5.79 -9.49 -3.61
CA SER A 57 -4.65 -8.79 -4.21
C SER A 57 -3.59 -8.60 -3.13
N SER A 58 -2.41 -9.17 -3.33
CA SER A 58 -1.25 -8.99 -2.45
C SER A 58 -0.17 -8.17 -3.14
N VAL A 59 0.69 -7.56 -2.31
CA VAL A 59 1.87 -6.83 -2.78
C VAL A 59 3.05 -7.78 -2.65
N ASP A 60 3.73 -8.06 -3.75
CA ASP A 60 4.99 -8.83 -3.71
C ASP A 60 6.18 -7.92 -3.37
N ASP A 61 7.29 -8.54 -2.97
CA ASP A 61 8.48 -7.81 -2.53
C ASP A 61 9.07 -6.90 -3.62
N VAL A 62 8.86 -7.24 -4.89
CA VAL A 62 9.31 -6.45 -6.04
C VAL A 62 8.48 -5.16 -6.12
N GLY A 63 7.16 -5.28 -6.09
CA GLY A 63 6.25 -4.12 -6.06
C GLY A 63 6.46 -3.26 -4.82
N LEU A 64 6.69 -3.88 -3.66
CA LEU A 64 6.96 -3.15 -2.42
C LEU A 64 8.28 -2.36 -2.53
N LYS A 65 9.38 -3.01 -2.91
CA LYS A 65 10.69 -2.36 -3.04
C LYS A 65 10.66 -1.22 -4.06
N HIS A 66 9.99 -1.42 -5.18
CA HIS A 66 9.76 -0.35 -6.17
C HIS A 66 8.98 0.80 -5.53
N SER A 67 7.91 0.51 -4.79
CA SER A 67 7.06 1.52 -4.15
C SER A 67 7.79 2.30 -3.07
N THR A 68 8.55 1.63 -2.19
CA THR A 68 9.14 2.25 -1.01
C THR A 68 10.51 2.85 -1.29
N LYS A 69 11.47 2.02 -1.71
CA LYS A 69 12.86 2.40 -1.97
C LYS A 69 13.05 3.05 -3.34
N GLY A 70 12.31 2.57 -4.34
CA GLY A 70 12.41 3.05 -5.71
C GLY A 70 13.44 2.30 -6.56
N ASP A 71 13.32 2.49 -7.86
CA ASP A 71 14.27 2.01 -8.85
C ASP A 71 15.28 3.10 -9.19
N PHE A 72 16.53 2.68 -9.41
CA PHE A 72 17.62 3.59 -9.74
C PHE A 72 18.33 3.15 -11.01
N THR A 73 18.95 4.12 -11.68
CA THR A 73 19.98 3.86 -12.69
C THR A 73 21.35 3.85 -12.02
N TYR A 74 22.29 3.13 -12.60
CA TYR A 74 23.64 2.95 -12.05
C TYR A 74 24.69 3.46 -13.04
N ASN A 75 25.80 3.97 -12.52
CA ASN A 75 26.95 4.31 -13.32
C ASN A 75 27.58 3.00 -13.85
N PRO A 76 27.71 2.80 -15.18
CA PRO A 76 28.22 1.55 -15.73
C PRO A 76 29.70 1.28 -15.40
N LYS A 77 30.47 2.29 -14.98
CA LYS A 77 31.89 2.14 -14.61
C LYS A 77 32.09 1.84 -13.14
N THR A 78 31.34 2.50 -12.26
CA THR A 78 31.51 2.40 -10.80
C THR A 78 30.48 1.50 -10.12
N GLY A 79 29.36 1.21 -10.79
CA GLY A 79 28.23 0.50 -10.20
C GLY A 79 27.41 1.32 -9.20
N GLU A 80 27.81 2.56 -8.95
CA GLU A 80 27.16 3.45 -7.97
C GLU A 80 25.79 3.93 -8.45
N VAL A 81 24.91 4.23 -7.49
CA VAL A 81 23.60 4.82 -7.77
C VAL A 81 23.79 6.18 -8.44
N SER A 82 23.13 6.38 -9.58
CA SER A 82 23.25 7.61 -10.36
C SER A 82 22.02 8.51 -10.24
N ARG A 83 20.82 7.96 -10.48
CA ARG A 83 19.56 8.72 -10.54
C ARG A 83 18.37 7.83 -10.19
N MET A 84 17.33 8.40 -9.61
CA MET A 84 16.02 7.74 -9.53
C MET A 84 15.41 7.55 -10.92
N LYS A 85 14.78 6.39 -11.12
CA LYS A 85 14.10 5.98 -12.33
C LYS A 85 12.58 5.94 -12.15
N GLY A 86 12.10 5.45 -11.00
CA GLY A 86 10.67 5.33 -10.70
C GLY A 86 10.40 4.84 -9.28
N GLY A 87 9.14 4.92 -8.86
CA GLY A 87 8.72 4.58 -7.50
C GLY A 87 9.37 5.47 -6.45
N GLY A 88 9.69 4.88 -5.29
CA GLY A 88 10.46 5.56 -4.23
C GLY A 88 9.63 6.58 -3.45
N HIS A 89 8.58 6.09 -2.80
CA HIS A 89 7.61 6.87 -2.06
C HIS A 89 7.71 6.66 -0.54
N GLY A 90 8.58 5.77 -0.06
CA GLY A 90 8.82 5.56 1.37
C GLY A 90 9.95 6.43 1.91
N GLN A 91 10.12 6.42 3.24
CA GLN A 91 11.30 7.01 3.87
C GLN A 91 12.60 6.33 3.41
N SER A 92 12.55 5.02 3.13
CA SER A 92 13.66 4.25 2.57
C SER A 92 14.20 4.79 1.25
N ASN A 93 13.40 5.49 0.44
CA ASN A 93 13.89 6.20 -0.74
C ASN A 93 14.74 7.41 -0.36
N ILE A 94 14.26 8.26 0.55
CA ILE A 94 14.99 9.44 1.01
C ILE A 94 16.32 9.03 1.64
N ASP A 95 16.37 7.93 2.38
CA ASP A 95 17.60 7.43 2.98
C ASP A 95 18.63 7.05 1.90
N VAL A 96 18.22 6.34 0.84
CA VAL A 96 19.09 6.05 -0.31
C VAL A 96 19.57 7.33 -1.00
N LEU A 97 18.70 8.32 -1.16
CA LEU A 97 19.08 9.60 -1.78
C LEU A 97 20.15 10.30 -0.95
N LYS A 98 19.99 10.37 0.37
CA LYS A 98 20.99 10.94 1.31
C LYS A 98 22.31 10.17 1.27
N GLU A 99 22.25 8.84 1.38
CA GLU A 99 23.44 7.97 1.37
C GLU A 99 24.28 8.13 0.10
N ASN A 100 23.64 8.45 -1.04
CA ASN A 100 24.31 8.58 -2.33
C ASN A 100 24.52 10.04 -2.75
N GLY A 101 24.29 11.02 -1.85
CA GLY A 101 24.45 12.44 -2.16
C GLY A 101 23.56 12.95 -3.30
N ILE A 102 22.41 12.30 -3.50
CA ILE A 102 21.42 12.70 -4.51
C ILE A 102 20.46 13.69 -3.85
N GLU A 103 20.45 14.92 -4.38
CA GLU A 103 19.56 15.97 -3.91
C GLU A 103 18.08 15.59 -4.09
N TYR A 104 17.29 15.94 -3.07
CA TYR A 104 15.85 15.90 -3.08
C TYR A 104 15.32 17.11 -2.32
N ASN A 105 14.11 17.53 -2.65
CA ASN A 105 13.46 18.67 -2.04
C ASN A 105 12.07 18.25 -1.57
N VAL A 106 11.74 18.51 -0.31
CA VAL A 106 10.35 18.51 0.18
C VAL A 106 9.86 19.95 0.06
N VAL A 107 8.89 20.17 -0.82
CA VAL A 107 8.35 21.50 -1.14
C VAL A 107 7.15 21.82 -0.24
N LYS A 108 6.35 20.81 0.08
CA LYS A 108 5.17 20.93 0.95
C LYS A 108 4.99 19.63 1.74
N GLU A 109 4.50 19.77 2.96
CA GLU A 109 3.96 18.67 3.75
C GLU A 109 2.47 18.94 4.00
N TYR A 110 1.63 17.91 3.86
CA TYR A 110 0.23 17.95 4.24
C TYR A 110 0.08 17.70 5.74
N ASP A 111 -1.05 18.10 6.34
CA ASP A 111 -1.29 17.96 7.78
C ASP A 111 -1.24 16.50 8.28
N ASN A 112 -1.52 15.54 7.39
CA ASN A 112 -1.41 14.11 7.67
C ASN A 112 0.01 13.54 7.49
N GLY A 113 1.01 14.39 7.21
CA GLY A 113 2.42 14.04 7.07
C GLY A 113 2.85 13.62 5.67
N VAL A 114 1.95 13.55 4.67
CA VAL A 114 2.39 13.29 3.28
C VAL A 114 3.29 14.43 2.79
N ARG A 115 4.43 14.07 2.22
CA ARG A 115 5.44 15.03 1.74
C ARG A 115 5.44 15.05 0.23
N VAL A 116 5.44 16.23 -0.38
CA VAL A 116 5.51 16.39 -1.83
C VAL A 116 6.64 17.33 -2.21
N GLY A 117 7.27 17.05 -3.35
CA GLY A 117 8.42 17.79 -3.81
C GLY A 117 9.04 17.17 -5.06
N ASN A 118 10.38 17.12 -5.12
CA ASN A 118 11.07 16.71 -6.33
C ASN A 118 12.46 16.13 -6.08
N VAL A 119 13.01 15.48 -7.10
CA VAL A 119 14.39 15.00 -7.16
C VAL A 119 15.04 15.61 -8.41
N PRO A 120 15.87 16.66 -8.30
CA PRO A 120 16.36 17.43 -9.46
C PRO A 120 17.06 16.60 -10.54
N LYS A 121 17.75 15.52 -10.14
CA LYS A 121 18.42 14.58 -11.06
C LYS A 121 17.57 13.37 -11.47
N HIS A 122 16.26 13.37 -11.22
CA HIS A 122 15.37 12.26 -11.57
C HIS A 122 15.40 11.97 -13.08
N LYS A 123 15.27 10.69 -13.48
CA LYS A 123 15.26 10.29 -14.90
C LYS A 123 14.10 10.97 -15.65
N THR A 124 12.89 10.87 -15.12
CA THR A 124 11.68 11.51 -15.65
C THR A 124 11.69 13.04 -15.41
N PRO A 125 11.56 13.88 -16.45
CA PRO A 125 11.63 15.35 -16.32
C PRO A 125 10.59 15.97 -15.38
N SER A 126 9.34 15.50 -15.40
CA SER A 126 8.27 16.04 -14.55
C SER A 126 8.50 15.87 -13.05
N LYS A 127 9.43 15.00 -12.65
CA LYS A 127 9.80 14.73 -11.25
C LYS A 127 10.96 15.60 -10.74
N ARG A 128 11.52 16.47 -11.59
CA ARG A 128 12.74 17.25 -11.30
C ARG A 128 12.48 18.59 -10.61
N ALA A 129 11.24 19.06 -10.60
CA ALA A 129 10.85 20.33 -10.00
C ALA A 129 9.42 20.27 -9.44
N GLY A 130 9.03 21.27 -8.66
CA GLY A 130 7.70 21.36 -8.07
C GLY A 130 7.39 20.19 -7.13
N THR A 131 6.18 19.67 -7.21
CA THR A 131 5.62 18.59 -6.37
C THR A 131 5.51 17.26 -7.11
N GLY A 132 6.30 17.06 -8.18
CA GLY A 132 6.19 15.88 -9.02
C GLY A 132 6.45 14.56 -8.30
N GLN A 133 7.25 14.53 -7.24
CA GLN A 133 7.49 13.35 -6.39
C GLN A 133 6.74 13.50 -5.06
N ALA A 134 6.23 12.39 -4.54
CA ALA A 134 5.58 12.35 -3.24
C ALA A 134 6.16 11.21 -2.39
N TRP A 135 6.18 11.42 -1.09
CA TRP A 135 6.60 10.45 -0.09
C TRP A 135 5.54 10.36 0.99
N PHE A 136 5.32 9.14 1.48
CA PHE A 136 4.48 8.87 2.64
C PHE A 136 5.03 9.62 3.86
N PRO A 137 4.22 9.74 4.93
CA PRO A 137 4.70 10.26 6.21
C PRO A 137 6.02 9.63 6.62
N GLU A 138 6.93 10.44 7.17
CA GLU A 138 8.28 9.99 7.53
C GLU A 138 8.27 8.80 8.50
N ASN A 139 7.25 8.72 9.36
CA ASN A 139 7.08 7.64 10.33
C ASN A 139 6.42 6.37 9.75
N TRP A 140 6.01 6.34 8.48
CA TRP A 140 5.48 5.13 7.85
C TRP A 140 6.62 4.19 7.44
N SER A 141 6.62 3.00 8.02
CA SER A 141 7.51 1.91 7.62
C SER A 141 7.11 1.32 6.26
N ASP A 142 8.05 0.66 5.59
CA ASP A 142 7.78 -0.09 4.37
C ASP A 142 6.65 -1.12 4.57
N ASN A 143 6.57 -1.76 5.75
CA ASN A 143 5.48 -2.69 6.06
C ASN A 143 4.12 -1.99 6.18
N LYS A 144 4.07 -0.79 6.78
CA LYS A 144 2.82 0.00 6.82
C LYS A 144 2.36 0.40 5.42
N ILE A 145 3.29 0.77 4.54
CA ILE A 145 2.99 1.07 3.14
C ILE A 145 2.46 -0.18 2.42
N LYS A 146 3.03 -1.36 2.68
CA LYS A 146 2.54 -2.65 2.16
C LYS A 146 1.09 -2.89 2.59
N GLU A 147 0.80 -2.79 3.88
CA GLU A 147 -0.54 -2.98 4.45
C GLU A 147 -1.55 -2.01 3.84
N ALA A 148 -1.18 -0.74 3.67
CA ALA A 148 -2.02 0.27 3.03
C ALA A 148 -2.31 -0.09 1.56
N GLY A 149 -1.29 -0.49 0.79
CA GLY A 149 -1.47 -0.91 -0.60
C GLY A 149 -2.36 -2.15 -0.75
N GLU A 150 -2.19 -3.14 0.12
CA GLU A 150 -3.03 -4.34 0.14
C GLU A 150 -4.47 -4.02 0.53
N PHE A 151 -4.69 -3.16 1.53
CA PHE A 151 -6.02 -2.68 1.90
C PHE A 151 -6.71 -2.00 0.71
N VAL A 152 -6.05 -1.02 0.08
CA VAL A 152 -6.61 -0.25 -1.04
C VAL A 152 -6.90 -1.14 -2.23
N ALA A 153 -6.01 -2.07 -2.58
CA ALA A 153 -6.19 -2.97 -3.72
C ALA A 153 -7.38 -3.93 -3.55
N ASN A 154 -7.76 -4.23 -2.30
CA ASN A 154 -8.88 -5.10 -1.96
C ASN A 154 -10.19 -4.33 -1.66
N LEU A 155 -10.22 -3.00 -1.84
CA LEU A 155 -11.48 -2.26 -1.88
C LEU A 155 -12.33 -2.70 -3.08
N SER A 156 -13.66 -2.70 -2.92
CA SER A 156 -14.61 -3.22 -3.91
C SER A 156 -14.43 -2.63 -5.31
N GLU A 157 -14.18 -1.33 -5.37
CA GLU A 157 -13.94 -0.51 -6.55
C GLU A 157 -12.57 -0.81 -7.19
N ASN A 158 -11.61 -1.31 -6.41
CA ASN A 158 -10.23 -1.51 -6.85
C ASN A 158 -9.91 -2.99 -7.19
N LYS A 159 -10.73 -3.95 -6.70
CA LYS A 159 -10.53 -5.38 -6.93
C LYS A 159 -10.42 -5.75 -8.41
N SER A 160 -11.27 -5.17 -9.25
CA SER A 160 -11.32 -5.44 -10.69
C SER A 160 -10.62 -4.40 -11.56
N LEU A 161 -9.76 -3.55 -10.98
CA LEU A 161 -8.98 -2.59 -11.76
C LEU A 161 -8.08 -3.30 -12.77
N ALA A 162 -8.09 -2.79 -14.00
CA ALA A 162 -7.16 -3.18 -15.04
C ALA A 162 -5.74 -2.68 -14.70
N ASP A 163 -4.74 -3.34 -15.27
CA ASP A 163 -3.35 -2.92 -15.15
C ASP A 163 -3.15 -1.50 -15.69
N GLY A 164 -2.28 -0.73 -15.03
CA GLY A 164 -1.99 0.66 -15.37
C GLY A 164 -3.05 1.67 -14.93
N VAL A 165 -4.23 1.23 -14.47
CA VAL A 165 -5.25 2.12 -13.90
C VAL A 165 -4.95 2.38 -12.43
N ILE A 166 -5.05 3.64 -12.02
CA ILE A 166 -4.86 4.04 -10.62
C ILE A 166 -6.14 3.71 -9.84
N GLY A 167 -6.00 2.92 -8.79
CA GLY A 167 -6.98 2.81 -7.71
C GLY A 167 -6.59 3.68 -6.55
N PHE A 168 -7.57 4.29 -5.87
CA PHE A 168 -7.34 5.07 -4.67
C PHE A 168 -8.14 4.51 -3.49
N GLY A 169 -7.66 4.78 -2.29
CA GLY A 169 -8.38 4.57 -1.03
C GLY A 169 -7.72 5.37 0.08
N GLU A 170 -8.40 5.51 1.21
CA GLU A 170 -7.84 6.14 2.39
C GLU A 170 -7.37 5.06 3.38
N TYR A 171 -6.18 5.22 3.94
CA TYR A 171 -5.64 4.34 4.97
C TYR A 171 -4.92 5.18 6.03
N ASP A 172 -5.34 5.08 7.28
CA ASP A 172 -4.80 5.86 8.42
C ASP A 172 -4.67 7.36 8.11
N GLY A 173 -5.71 7.95 7.50
CA GLY A 173 -5.78 9.37 7.16
C GLY A 173 -4.96 9.80 5.95
N VAL A 174 -4.33 8.87 5.23
CA VAL A 174 -3.59 9.15 3.98
C VAL A 174 -4.38 8.63 2.79
N ARG A 175 -4.53 9.46 1.75
CA ARG A 175 -5.02 9.00 0.46
C ARG A 175 -3.90 8.28 -0.30
N VAL A 176 -4.08 6.97 -0.46
CA VAL A 176 -3.12 6.04 -1.03
C VAL A 176 -3.60 5.60 -2.42
N GLY A 177 -2.71 5.72 -3.40
CA GLY A 177 -2.88 5.19 -4.75
C GLY A 177 -2.17 3.85 -4.93
N ILE A 178 -2.77 2.98 -5.73
CA ILE A 178 -2.17 1.73 -6.23
C ILE A 178 -2.25 1.66 -7.75
N ILE A 179 -1.25 1.07 -8.39
CA ILE A 179 -1.26 0.70 -9.81
C ILE A 179 -0.96 -0.79 -9.92
N LYS A 180 -1.80 -1.50 -10.68
CA LYS A 180 -1.56 -2.92 -10.97
C LYS A 180 -0.69 -3.11 -12.22
N THR A 181 0.14 -4.14 -12.18
CA THR A 181 0.96 -4.63 -13.29
C THR A 181 0.91 -6.16 -13.30
N ASN A 182 0.46 -6.74 -14.40
CA ASN A 182 0.22 -8.19 -14.54
C ASN A 182 -0.72 -8.74 -13.46
N GLY A 183 -1.78 -8.00 -13.12
CA GLY A 183 -2.78 -8.37 -12.13
C GLY A 183 -2.34 -8.26 -10.67
N LYS A 184 -1.12 -7.77 -10.39
CA LYS A 184 -0.59 -7.57 -9.03
C LYS A 184 -0.35 -6.10 -8.74
N VAL A 185 -0.32 -5.70 -7.48
CA VAL A 185 0.04 -4.33 -7.09
C VAL A 185 1.52 -4.08 -7.38
N GLY A 186 1.82 -3.26 -8.39
CA GLY A 186 3.19 -2.92 -8.80
C GLY A 186 3.72 -1.64 -8.19
N THR A 187 2.84 -0.68 -7.87
CA THR A 187 3.21 0.59 -7.25
C THR A 187 2.17 0.99 -6.21
N ILE A 188 2.66 1.45 -5.05
CA ILE A 188 1.89 2.07 -3.97
C ILE A 188 2.48 3.46 -3.75
N PHE A 189 1.66 4.49 -3.69
CA PHE A 189 2.12 5.88 -3.58
C PHE A 189 1.09 6.75 -2.83
N PRO A 190 1.51 7.80 -2.12
CA PRO A 190 0.57 8.79 -1.62
C PRO A 190 0.12 9.69 -2.77
N ASP A 191 -1.15 10.05 -2.77
CA ASP A 191 -1.68 11.03 -3.73
C ASP A 191 -1.01 12.40 -3.50
N ALA A 192 -0.30 12.89 -4.52
CA ALA A 192 0.48 14.12 -4.42
C ALA A 192 -0.40 15.38 -4.49
N ASP A 193 -1.56 15.27 -5.13
CA ASP A 193 -2.42 16.41 -5.48
C ASP A 193 -3.57 16.56 -4.50
N LEU A 194 -3.96 15.47 -3.81
CA LEU A 194 -5.07 15.46 -2.87
C LEU A 194 -4.75 14.62 -1.63
N GLN A 195 -4.98 15.21 -0.45
CA GLN A 195 -5.03 14.49 0.83
C GLN A 195 -6.32 14.86 1.58
N PRO A 196 -6.86 13.97 2.43
CA PRO A 196 -8.08 14.21 3.22
C PRO A 196 -7.98 15.39 4.18
#